data_AF-A0A7G2FN35-F1
#
_entry.id   AF-A0A7G2FN35-F1
#
_cell.length_a   1.000
_cell.length_b   1.000
_cell.length_c   1.000
_cell.angle_alpha   90.00
_cell.angle_beta   90.00
_cell.angle_gamma   90.00
#
_symmetry.space_group_name_H-M   'P 1'
#
loop_
_entity.id
_entity.type
_entity.pdbx_description
1 polymer ?
#
loop_
_entity_poly.entity_id
_entity_poly.type
_entity_poly.pdbx_seq_one_letter_code
_entity_poly.pdbx_strand_id
1 'polypeptide(L)'
;MFKREDYKLTIHDIVFSKWRNLIRHNDWKDFNNRKERVRRYRHEDLPPQRCTGLYELGVGVIGQDQGQNFDPDNNVLGVYVGQCVDVRSRLQDYGRRGGHLPSGLYEDILSEGYSVFYRWAPMGSKWEAAAIEGMLLSKVDYAWNTCSNGERRHLELPKKLGDPEFMSKRKSQVLVPSIRDRDQVVTRIKVEKSNHTFLTSILKIKAEARRDAEAEPALASYLYSTILSHSSLERSISFHLGNKLCSSTLLSTLLYDLFLNTFSSDPSLRNATVADLRAARVRDPACISFSHCLLNYKGFLAIQAHRVSHKLWTQSRKPLALALHSRISDVFAVDIHPAAKIGKGILLDHATGVVVGETAVIGNNVSILHHVTLGGTGKACGDRHPKIGDGCLIGAGATILGNVKIGAGAKVGAGSVVLIDVPCRGTAVGNPARLVGGKEKPTIHDEECPGESMDHTSFISEWSDYII
;
A
#
# COMPACT_ATOMS: atom_id res chain seq x y z
N MET A 1 -18.83 14.50 -5.25
CA MET A 1 -18.10 13.50 -6.07
C MET A 1 -18.61 13.59 -7.50
N PHE A 2 -17.75 13.44 -8.50
CA PHE A 2 -18.18 13.53 -9.91
C PHE A 2 -18.76 12.19 -10.36
N LYS A 3 -19.99 12.16 -10.87
CA LYS A 3 -20.57 10.93 -11.44
C LYS A 3 -19.85 10.56 -12.74
N ARG A 4 -19.23 9.38 -12.82
CA ARG A 4 -18.42 8.95 -13.98
C ARG A 4 -19.19 9.00 -15.28
N GLU A 5 -20.47 8.62 -15.23
CA GLU A 5 -21.36 8.50 -16.38
C GLU A 5 -21.69 9.84 -17.06
N ASP A 6 -21.54 10.97 -16.34
CA ASP A 6 -21.82 12.31 -16.85
C ASP A 6 -20.67 12.89 -17.70
N TYR A 7 -19.53 12.18 -17.79
CA TYR A 7 -18.32 12.63 -18.47
C TYR A 7 -17.89 11.68 -19.59
N LYS A 8 -17.50 12.24 -20.73
CA LYS A 8 -16.91 11.47 -21.84
C LYS A 8 -15.48 11.06 -21.50
N LEU A 9 -14.70 12.01 -21.02
CA LEU A 9 -13.29 11.85 -20.66
C LEU A 9 -13.01 12.43 -19.28
N THR A 10 -12.16 11.75 -18.50
CA THR A 10 -11.57 12.28 -17.26
C THR A 10 -10.05 12.38 -17.39
N ILE A 11 -9.38 13.12 -16.49
CA ILE A 11 -7.90 13.20 -16.45
C ILE A 11 -7.23 11.82 -16.31
N HIS A 12 -7.95 10.84 -15.77
CA HIS A 12 -7.45 9.51 -15.51
C HIS A 12 -7.55 8.61 -16.74
N ASP A 13 -8.30 9.01 -17.78
CA ASP A 13 -8.51 8.19 -18.98
C ASP A 13 -7.22 7.96 -19.77
N ILE A 14 -6.26 8.89 -19.68
CA ILE A 14 -4.99 8.80 -20.42
C ILE A 14 -4.14 7.60 -20.02
N VAL A 15 -4.29 7.10 -18.77
CA VAL A 15 -3.55 5.93 -18.29
C VAL A 15 -4.19 4.60 -18.68
N PHE A 16 -5.46 4.62 -19.08
CA PHE A 16 -6.13 3.42 -19.55
C PHE A 16 -5.85 3.18 -21.05
N SER A 17 -5.96 1.91 -21.44
CA SER A 17 -6.05 1.51 -22.84
C SER A 17 -7.28 2.12 -23.50
N LYS A 18 -7.34 2.06 -24.83
CA LYS A 18 -8.61 2.26 -25.54
C LYS A 18 -9.63 1.22 -25.07
N TRP A 19 -10.90 1.59 -25.13
CA TRP A 19 -12.00 0.66 -24.86
C TRP A 19 -11.99 -0.51 -25.85
N ARG A 20 -12.32 -1.69 -25.35
CA ARG A 20 -12.49 -2.92 -26.11
C ARG A 20 -13.78 -3.61 -25.70
N ASN A 21 -14.37 -4.36 -26.62
CA ASN A 21 -15.52 -5.19 -26.33
C ASN A 21 -15.14 -6.30 -25.35
N LEU A 22 -15.93 -6.49 -24.30
CA LEU A 22 -15.85 -7.67 -23.45
C LEU A 22 -16.93 -8.67 -23.86
N ILE A 23 -18.18 -8.22 -23.96
CA ILE A 23 -19.35 -9.00 -24.35
C ILE A 23 -20.17 -8.18 -25.32
N ARG A 24 -20.32 -8.66 -26.56
CA ARG A 24 -21.23 -8.04 -27.54
C ARG A 24 -22.66 -8.51 -27.25
N HIS A 25 -23.64 -7.62 -27.38
CA HIS A 25 -25.05 -8.00 -27.23
C HIS A 25 -25.44 -9.18 -28.12
N ASN A 26 -24.98 -9.20 -29.38
CA ASN A 26 -25.28 -10.30 -30.31
C ASN A 26 -24.66 -11.63 -29.87
N ASP A 27 -23.40 -11.61 -29.39
CA ASP A 27 -22.73 -12.80 -28.87
C ASP A 27 -23.48 -13.35 -27.64
N TRP A 28 -24.01 -12.46 -26.78
CA TRP A 28 -24.85 -12.83 -25.63
C TRP A 28 -26.21 -13.41 -26.06
N LYS A 29 -26.91 -12.75 -26.98
CA LYS A 29 -28.22 -13.19 -27.48
C LYS A 29 -28.13 -14.57 -28.13
N ASP A 30 -27.10 -14.79 -28.93
CA ASP A 30 -26.86 -16.07 -29.59
C ASP A 30 -26.45 -17.18 -28.61
N PHE A 31 -25.64 -16.84 -27.59
CA PHE A 31 -25.33 -17.74 -26.49
C PHE A 31 -26.57 -18.16 -25.69
N ASN A 32 -27.45 -17.21 -25.36
CA ASN A 32 -28.68 -17.49 -24.62
C ASN A 32 -29.69 -18.33 -25.43
N ASN A 33 -29.71 -18.14 -26.74
CA ASN A 33 -30.48 -18.96 -27.69
C ASN A 33 -29.85 -20.33 -27.99
N ARG A 34 -28.75 -20.70 -27.30
CA ARG A 34 -28.03 -21.98 -27.46
C ARG A 34 -27.61 -22.28 -28.90
N LYS A 35 -27.28 -21.26 -29.69
CA LYS A 35 -26.72 -21.47 -31.03
C LYS A 35 -25.37 -22.20 -30.92
N GLU A 36 -25.14 -23.18 -31.80
CA GLU A 36 -23.93 -23.99 -31.77
C GLU A 36 -22.66 -23.13 -31.90
N ARG A 37 -21.64 -23.48 -31.10
CA ARG A 37 -20.29 -22.88 -31.10
C ARG A 37 -20.21 -21.39 -30.72
N VAL A 38 -21.29 -20.77 -30.26
CA VAL A 38 -21.28 -19.39 -29.77
C VAL A 38 -20.84 -19.34 -28.30
N ARG A 39 -19.88 -18.48 -27.99
CA ARG A 39 -19.40 -18.24 -26.62
C ARG A 39 -19.89 -16.88 -26.14
N ARG A 40 -20.18 -16.77 -24.83
CA ARG A 40 -20.56 -15.51 -24.16
C ARG A 40 -19.57 -14.36 -24.39
N TYR A 41 -18.28 -14.67 -24.55
CA TYR A 41 -17.21 -13.73 -24.88
C TYR A 41 -16.15 -14.43 -25.73
N ARG A 42 -15.29 -13.66 -26.41
CA ARG A 42 -14.20 -14.19 -27.23
C ARG A 42 -12.85 -14.02 -26.53
N HIS A 43 -12.00 -15.04 -26.57
CA HIS A 43 -10.68 -14.98 -25.93
C HIS A 43 -9.71 -13.99 -26.60
N GLU A 44 -9.92 -13.73 -27.89
CA GLU A 44 -9.20 -12.75 -28.69
C GLU A 44 -9.51 -11.30 -28.28
N ASP A 45 -10.68 -11.06 -27.69
CA ASP A 45 -11.09 -9.74 -27.24
C ASP A 45 -10.38 -9.33 -25.92
N LEU A 46 -9.78 -10.27 -25.17
CA LEU A 46 -9.09 -10.03 -23.90
C LEU A 46 -7.68 -9.41 -24.07
N PRO A 47 -7.11 -8.74 -23.03
CA PRO A 47 -5.77 -8.12 -23.11
C PRO A 47 -4.70 -9.13 -23.51
N PRO A 48 -3.81 -8.83 -24.49
CA PRO A 48 -2.87 -9.82 -25.02
C PRO A 48 -1.86 -10.34 -23.99
N GLN A 49 -1.53 -9.53 -22.98
CA GLN A 49 -0.60 -9.87 -21.90
C GLN A 49 -1.31 -9.86 -20.55
N ARG A 50 -0.90 -10.77 -19.65
CA ARG A 50 -1.27 -10.72 -18.24
C ARG A 50 -0.49 -9.60 -17.57
N CYS A 51 -1.18 -8.78 -16.79
CA CYS A 51 -0.55 -7.72 -16.01
C CYS A 51 -1.34 -7.49 -14.72
N THR A 52 -0.61 -7.08 -13.69
CA THR A 52 -1.20 -6.44 -12.51
C THR A 52 -1.66 -5.04 -12.92
N GLY A 53 -2.85 -4.63 -12.49
CA GLY A 53 -3.34 -3.32 -12.90
C GLY A 53 -4.75 -2.98 -12.49
N LEU A 54 -5.15 -1.80 -12.95
CA LEU A 54 -6.52 -1.30 -12.89
C LEU A 54 -7.27 -1.71 -14.15
N TYR A 55 -8.56 -1.95 -14.01
CA TYR A 55 -9.49 -2.13 -15.11
C TYR A 55 -10.75 -1.33 -14.86
N GLU A 56 -11.37 -0.91 -15.94
CA GLU A 56 -12.65 -0.20 -15.92
C GLU A 56 -13.61 -0.94 -16.84
N LEU A 57 -14.85 -1.09 -16.39
CA LEU A 57 -15.95 -1.63 -17.19
C LEU A 57 -16.85 -0.49 -17.63
N GLY A 58 -17.38 -0.64 -18.84
CA GLY A 58 -18.29 0.31 -19.43
C GLY A 58 -19.45 -0.34 -20.15
N VAL A 59 -20.50 0.43 -20.40
CA VAL A 59 -21.69 0.01 -21.12
C VAL A 59 -21.82 0.87 -22.38
N GLY A 60 -21.95 0.22 -23.54
CA GLY A 60 -22.12 0.91 -24.83
C GLY A 60 -23.57 1.27 -25.10
N VAL A 61 -23.82 2.35 -25.85
CA VAL A 61 -25.17 2.77 -26.29
C VAL A 61 -25.71 1.87 -27.39
N ILE A 62 -26.98 1.45 -27.26
CA ILE A 62 -27.71 0.62 -28.23
C ILE A 62 -27.77 1.28 -29.62
N GLY A 63 -27.51 0.48 -30.66
CA GLY A 63 -27.78 0.84 -32.05
C GLY A 63 -26.59 1.46 -32.79
N GLN A 64 -25.61 2.01 -32.07
CA GLN A 64 -24.33 2.44 -32.65
C GLN A 64 -23.21 1.41 -32.49
N ASP A 65 -23.32 0.49 -31.52
CA ASP A 65 -22.36 -0.59 -31.23
C ASP A 65 -22.31 -1.70 -32.30
N GLN A 66 -23.21 -1.62 -33.30
CA GLN A 66 -23.31 -2.57 -34.42
C GLN A 66 -22.82 -1.99 -35.77
N GLY A 67 -22.48 -0.71 -35.84
CA GLY A 67 -21.99 -0.06 -37.06
C GLY A 67 -20.46 -0.07 -37.19
N GLN A 68 -19.94 -0.12 -38.42
CA GLN A 68 -18.48 -0.04 -38.69
C GLN A 68 -17.81 1.27 -38.16
N ASN A 69 -18.61 2.29 -37.80
CA ASN A 69 -18.16 3.59 -37.31
C ASN A 69 -18.38 3.81 -35.79
N PHE A 70 -18.51 2.74 -34.99
CA PHE A 70 -18.62 2.89 -33.54
C PHE A 70 -17.34 3.50 -32.96
N ASP A 71 -17.46 4.66 -32.31
CA ASP A 71 -16.39 5.27 -31.53
C ASP A 71 -16.61 4.99 -30.03
N PRO A 72 -15.89 4.01 -29.45
CA PRO A 72 -16.03 3.65 -28.06
C PRO A 72 -15.77 4.81 -27.09
N ASP A 73 -14.90 5.76 -27.46
CA ASP A 73 -14.51 6.85 -26.58
C ASP A 73 -15.66 7.86 -26.38
N ASN A 74 -16.61 7.91 -27.32
CA ASN A 74 -17.80 8.77 -27.24
C ASN A 74 -19.09 8.04 -26.86
N ASN A 75 -19.12 6.71 -26.97
CA ASN A 75 -20.34 5.91 -26.86
C ASN A 75 -20.33 4.88 -25.74
N VAL A 76 -19.28 4.83 -24.92
CA VAL A 76 -19.22 4.01 -23.72
C VAL A 76 -19.42 4.88 -22.46
N LEU A 77 -20.20 4.39 -21.50
CA LEU A 77 -20.31 4.94 -20.16
C LEU A 77 -19.45 4.10 -19.23
N GLY A 78 -18.43 4.69 -18.59
CA GLY A 78 -17.69 4.01 -17.53
C GLY A 78 -18.58 3.81 -16.30
N VAL A 79 -18.75 2.56 -15.87
CA VAL A 79 -19.71 2.21 -14.80
C VAL A 79 -19.05 1.55 -13.60
N TYR A 80 -17.86 0.97 -13.77
CA TYR A 80 -17.14 0.29 -12.70
C TYR A 80 -15.63 0.48 -12.85
N VAL A 81 -14.92 0.66 -11.74
CA VAL A 81 -13.46 0.56 -11.69
C VAL A 81 -13.04 -0.47 -10.65
N GLY A 82 -12.01 -1.25 -10.98
CA GLY A 82 -11.48 -2.31 -10.13
C GLY A 82 -9.96 -2.48 -10.26
N GLN A 83 -9.33 -3.08 -9.26
CA GLN A 83 -7.93 -3.52 -9.32
C GLN A 83 -7.80 -5.04 -9.28
N CYS A 84 -6.69 -5.56 -9.83
CA CYS A 84 -6.33 -6.97 -9.69
C CYS A 84 -4.85 -7.24 -10.00
N VAL A 85 -4.37 -8.41 -9.56
CA VAL A 85 -3.03 -8.96 -9.88
C VAL A 85 -2.94 -9.53 -11.29
N ASP A 86 -4.06 -9.93 -11.89
CA ASP A 86 -4.11 -10.39 -13.27
C ASP A 86 -5.38 -9.87 -13.95
N VAL A 87 -5.23 -8.78 -14.70
CA VAL A 87 -6.32 -8.14 -15.45
C VAL A 87 -6.94 -9.09 -16.48
N ARG A 88 -6.13 -9.90 -17.17
CA ARG A 88 -6.65 -10.82 -18.19
C ARG A 88 -7.52 -11.88 -17.54
N SER A 89 -7.05 -12.49 -16.46
CA SER A 89 -7.81 -13.51 -15.71
C SER A 89 -9.07 -12.91 -15.06
N ARG A 90 -8.99 -11.68 -14.54
CA ARG A 90 -10.15 -10.98 -13.98
C ARG A 90 -11.23 -10.70 -15.03
N LEU A 91 -10.85 -10.17 -16.19
CA LEU A 91 -11.79 -9.92 -17.29
C LEU A 91 -12.36 -11.21 -17.87
N GLN A 92 -11.58 -12.29 -17.86
CA GLN A 92 -12.06 -13.61 -18.25
C GLN A 92 -13.17 -14.12 -17.30
N ASP A 93 -13.02 -13.88 -16.00
CA ASP A 93 -14.04 -14.21 -15.00
C ASP A 93 -15.33 -13.40 -15.20
N TYR A 94 -15.19 -12.09 -15.49
CA TYR A 94 -16.32 -11.25 -15.92
C TYR A 94 -17.01 -11.80 -17.17
N GLY A 95 -16.26 -12.16 -18.21
CA GLY A 95 -16.80 -12.73 -19.45
C GLY A 95 -17.52 -14.07 -19.23
N ARG A 96 -17.12 -14.88 -18.25
CA ARG A 96 -17.74 -16.18 -17.95
C ARG A 96 -18.97 -16.05 -17.05
N ARG A 97 -18.85 -15.33 -15.94
CA ARG A 97 -19.79 -15.38 -14.80
C ARG A 97 -20.27 -14.00 -14.33
N GLY A 98 -19.87 -12.90 -14.97
CA GLY A 98 -20.16 -11.55 -14.47
C GLY A 98 -19.23 -11.09 -13.34
N GLY A 99 -18.21 -11.90 -13.01
CA GLY A 99 -17.19 -11.59 -12.01
C GLY A 99 -17.73 -11.62 -10.58
N HIS A 100 -17.28 -10.68 -9.74
CA HIS A 100 -17.69 -10.53 -8.33
C HIS A 100 -18.80 -9.50 -8.11
N LEU A 101 -19.38 -8.93 -9.18
CA LEU A 101 -20.55 -8.07 -9.06
C LEU A 101 -21.79 -8.95 -8.79
N PRO A 102 -22.78 -8.47 -8.01
CA PRO A 102 -24.05 -9.15 -7.77
C PRO A 102 -24.67 -9.72 -9.04
N SER A 103 -25.14 -10.95 -8.94
CA SER A 103 -25.93 -11.63 -9.98
C SER A 103 -27.18 -10.82 -10.29
N GLY A 104 -27.29 -10.30 -11.51
CA GLY A 104 -28.37 -9.42 -11.97
C GLY A 104 -27.83 -8.28 -12.83
N LEU A 105 -26.92 -7.47 -12.30
CA LEU A 105 -26.42 -6.25 -12.95
C LEU A 105 -25.91 -6.44 -14.38
N TYR A 106 -25.16 -7.53 -14.59
CA TYR A 106 -24.59 -7.85 -15.90
C TYR A 106 -25.65 -8.39 -16.87
N GLU A 107 -26.60 -9.16 -16.36
CA GLU A 107 -27.62 -9.83 -17.16
C GLU A 107 -28.73 -8.85 -17.56
N ASP A 108 -29.09 -7.93 -16.67
CA ASP A 108 -30.08 -6.88 -16.92
C ASP A 108 -29.65 -6.02 -18.11
N ILE A 109 -28.43 -5.47 -18.07
CA ILE A 109 -27.89 -4.64 -19.15
C ILE A 109 -27.79 -5.41 -20.48
N LEU A 110 -27.31 -6.65 -20.45
CA LEU A 110 -27.19 -7.47 -21.65
C LEU A 110 -28.56 -7.86 -22.23
N SER A 111 -29.56 -8.09 -21.37
CA SER A 111 -30.94 -8.44 -21.76
C SER A 111 -31.68 -7.27 -22.39
N GLU A 112 -31.37 -6.04 -21.96
CA GLU A 112 -31.94 -4.81 -22.50
C GLU A 112 -31.35 -4.38 -23.86
N GLY A 113 -30.32 -5.07 -24.35
CA GLY A 113 -29.75 -4.78 -25.68
C GLY A 113 -28.34 -4.20 -25.68
N TYR A 114 -27.75 -3.92 -24.51
CA TYR A 114 -26.48 -3.20 -24.42
C TYR A 114 -25.27 -4.15 -24.46
N SER A 115 -24.16 -3.67 -25.03
CA SER A 115 -22.87 -4.36 -25.02
C SER A 115 -21.98 -3.90 -23.84
N VAL A 116 -21.15 -4.80 -23.32
CA VAL A 116 -20.21 -4.50 -22.22
C VAL A 116 -18.80 -4.32 -22.77
N PHE A 117 -18.17 -3.23 -22.37
CA PHE A 117 -16.82 -2.83 -22.75
C PHE A 117 -15.88 -2.84 -21.55
N TYR A 118 -14.60 -2.86 -21.84
CA TYR A 118 -13.57 -2.75 -20.82
C TYR A 118 -12.35 -1.95 -21.32
N ARG A 119 -11.59 -1.39 -20.39
CA ARG A 119 -10.22 -0.88 -20.63
C ARG A 119 -9.35 -1.17 -19.42
N TRP A 120 -8.02 -1.12 -19.57
CA TRP A 120 -7.11 -1.42 -18.47
C TRP A 120 -5.86 -0.55 -18.46
N ALA A 121 -5.24 -0.44 -17.29
CA ALA A 121 -4.00 0.29 -17.05
C ALA A 121 -3.02 -0.61 -16.29
N PRO A 122 -1.91 -1.05 -16.90
CA PRO A 122 -0.87 -1.83 -16.22
C PRO A 122 -0.25 -1.03 -15.06
N MET A 123 0.00 -1.70 -13.94
CA MET A 123 0.62 -1.13 -12.73
C MET A 123 1.82 -1.99 -12.31
N GLY A 124 2.80 -1.37 -11.63
CA GLY A 124 4.00 -2.06 -11.16
C GLY A 124 3.73 -3.01 -10.00
N SER A 125 2.62 -2.85 -9.27
CA SER A 125 2.22 -3.76 -8.18
C SER A 125 0.73 -3.70 -7.86
N LYS A 126 0.23 -4.71 -7.14
CA LYS A 126 -1.17 -4.78 -6.67
C LYS A 126 -1.50 -3.60 -5.76
N TRP A 127 -0.55 -3.24 -4.92
CA TRP A 127 -0.63 -2.08 -4.05
C TRP A 127 -0.75 -0.77 -4.85
N GLU A 128 0.02 -0.62 -5.92
CA GLU A 128 -0.09 0.55 -6.80
C GLU A 128 -1.50 0.66 -7.40
N ALA A 129 -2.03 -0.47 -7.89
CA ALA A 129 -3.38 -0.55 -8.44
C ALA A 129 -4.46 -0.22 -7.40
N ALA A 130 -4.41 -0.81 -6.20
CA ALA A 130 -5.36 -0.55 -5.11
C ALA A 130 -5.33 0.90 -4.62
N ALA A 131 -4.14 1.51 -4.55
CA ALA A 131 -4.02 2.90 -4.13
C ALA A 131 -4.59 3.87 -5.18
N ILE A 132 -4.44 3.58 -6.48
CA ILE A 132 -5.02 4.42 -7.54
C ILE A 132 -6.53 4.19 -7.63
N GLU A 133 -7.01 2.96 -7.48
CA GLU A 133 -8.45 2.66 -7.37
C GLU A 133 -9.09 3.47 -6.25
N GLY A 134 -8.51 3.46 -5.04
CA GLY A 134 -9.02 4.23 -3.91
C GLY A 134 -8.99 5.75 -4.14
N MET A 135 -8.00 6.26 -4.88
CA MET A 135 -7.96 7.68 -5.27
C MET A 135 -9.04 8.03 -6.31
N LEU A 136 -9.31 7.14 -7.28
CA LEU A 136 -10.38 7.32 -8.25
C LEU A 136 -11.74 7.32 -7.53
N LEU A 137 -11.95 6.33 -6.66
CA LEU A 137 -13.17 6.20 -5.86
C LEU A 137 -13.31 7.24 -4.75
N SER A 138 -12.37 8.17 -4.54
CA SER A 138 -12.60 9.33 -3.67
C SER A 138 -13.04 10.58 -4.45
N LYS A 139 -12.81 10.61 -5.77
CA LYS A 139 -13.09 11.75 -6.65
C LYS A 139 -14.27 11.50 -7.60
N VAL A 140 -14.37 10.27 -8.10
CA VAL A 140 -15.25 9.84 -9.19
C VAL A 140 -16.15 8.70 -8.73
N ASP A 141 -17.45 8.93 -8.83
CA ASP A 141 -18.52 8.04 -8.41
C ASP A 141 -18.96 7.17 -9.58
N TYR A 142 -18.72 5.87 -9.46
CA TYR A 142 -19.04 4.86 -10.46
C TYR A 142 -20.35 4.15 -10.09
N ALA A 143 -21.27 4.05 -11.04
CA ALA A 143 -22.61 3.52 -10.81
C ALA A 143 -22.65 2.09 -10.24
N TRP A 144 -21.62 1.27 -10.48
CA TRP A 144 -21.53 -0.13 -10.03
C TRP A 144 -20.59 -0.37 -8.84
N ASN A 145 -19.83 0.63 -8.38
CA ASN A 145 -18.96 0.49 -7.20
C ASN A 145 -19.76 0.72 -5.91
N THR A 146 -19.44 -0.03 -4.84
CA THR A 146 -20.10 0.09 -3.53
C THR A 146 -19.28 0.82 -2.48
N CYS A 147 -18.01 1.09 -2.76
CA CYS A 147 -17.10 1.71 -1.79
C CYS A 147 -17.34 3.23 -1.78
N SER A 148 -17.66 3.76 -0.59
CA SER A 148 -17.85 5.17 -0.19
C SER A 148 -19.08 5.97 -0.65
N ASN A 149 -20.01 5.45 -1.47
CA ASN A 149 -21.03 6.30 -2.14
C ASN A 149 -22.51 5.92 -1.99
N GLY A 150 -22.89 4.98 -1.10
CA GLY A 150 -24.30 4.56 -0.95
C GLY A 150 -24.72 3.43 -1.91
N GLU A 151 -26.00 3.46 -2.35
CA GLU A 151 -26.61 2.39 -3.19
C GLU A 151 -26.15 2.41 -4.66
N ARG A 152 -26.14 1.23 -5.30
CA ARG A 152 -25.76 1.06 -6.72
C ARG A 152 -26.81 1.66 -7.66
N ARG A 153 -26.42 2.60 -8.53
CA ARG A 153 -27.32 3.31 -9.47
C ARG A 153 -27.57 2.59 -10.80
N HIS A 154 -27.63 1.26 -10.77
CA HIS A 154 -27.75 0.45 -11.96
C HIS A 154 -29.06 0.66 -12.74
N LEU A 155 -30.17 0.93 -12.05
CA LEU A 155 -31.47 1.22 -12.67
C LEU A 155 -31.54 2.58 -13.38
N GLU A 156 -30.62 3.50 -13.08
CA GLU A 156 -30.53 4.80 -13.76
C GLU A 156 -29.77 4.70 -15.10
N LEU A 157 -28.91 3.69 -15.27
CA LEU A 157 -28.04 3.57 -16.43
C LEU A 157 -28.82 3.35 -17.75
N PRO A 158 -29.81 2.44 -17.84
CA PRO A 158 -30.60 2.28 -19.06
C PRO A 158 -31.31 3.55 -19.51
N LYS A 159 -31.87 4.31 -18.55
CA LYS A 159 -32.56 5.58 -18.83
C LYS A 159 -31.60 6.61 -19.43
N LYS A 160 -30.38 6.70 -18.89
CA LYS A 160 -29.33 7.59 -19.39
C LYS A 160 -28.77 7.15 -20.75
N LEU A 161 -28.61 5.84 -20.96
CA LEU A 161 -28.13 5.28 -22.23
C LEU A 161 -29.15 5.48 -23.36
N GLY A 162 -30.45 5.41 -23.05
CA GLY A 162 -31.54 5.63 -23.98
C GLY A 162 -31.93 7.10 -24.22
N ASP A 163 -31.28 8.06 -23.55
CA ASP A 163 -31.56 9.49 -23.67
C ASP A 163 -30.51 10.19 -24.57
N PRO A 164 -30.86 10.53 -25.84
CA PRO A 164 -29.94 11.19 -26.76
C PRO A 164 -29.49 12.58 -26.29
N GLU A 165 -30.34 13.29 -25.55
CA GLU A 165 -30.04 14.61 -25.02
C GLU A 165 -28.97 14.52 -23.92
N PHE A 166 -29.11 13.56 -23.00
CA PHE A 166 -28.09 13.26 -22.00
C PHE A 166 -26.75 12.88 -22.65
N MET A 167 -26.78 11.96 -23.61
CA MET A 167 -25.58 11.45 -24.29
C MET A 167 -24.80 12.55 -25.01
N SER A 168 -25.51 13.47 -25.67
CA SER A 168 -24.91 14.61 -26.36
C SER A 168 -24.30 15.65 -25.40
N LYS A 169 -24.97 15.90 -24.26
CA LYS A 169 -24.58 16.90 -23.25
C LYS A 169 -23.50 16.45 -22.27
N ARG A 170 -23.05 15.18 -22.32
CA ARG A 170 -21.96 14.68 -21.45
C ARG A 170 -20.73 15.57 -21.56
N LYS A 171 -20.20 15.98 -20.40
CA LYS A 171 -19.15 17.00 -20.33
C LYS A 171 -17.82 16.43 -20.83
N SER A 172 -17.11 17.27 -21.58
CA SER A 172 -15.69 17.08 -21.91
C SER A 172 -14.89 18.12 -21.12
N GLN A 173 -14.77 17.95 -19.80
CA GLN A 173 -14.06 18.92 -18.97
C GLN A 173 -13.28 18.22 -17.85
N VAL A 174 -11.99 17.99 -18.12
CA VAL A 174 -10.88 18.67 -17.43
C VAL A 174 -9.82 18.95 -18.50
N LEU A 175 -9.50 20.23 -18.71
CA LEU A 175 -8.43 20.68 -19.61
C LEU A 175 -7.10 20.03 -19.21
N VAL A 176 -6.46 19.33 -20.16
CA VAL A 176 -4.99 19.26 -20.21
C VAL A 176 -4.56 20.40 -21.14
N PRO A 177 -3.79 21.40 -20.70
CA PRO A 177 -2.92 22.12 -21.62
C PRO A 177 -1.83 21.15 -22.06
N SER A 178 -1.86 20.74 -23.32
CA SER A 178 -0.70 20.27 -24.10
C SER A 178 0.25 19.22 -23.47
N ILE A 179 -0.24 18.17 -22.80
CA ILE A 179 0.63 17.05 -22.41
C ILE A 179 0.46 15.93 -23.43
N ARG A 180 1.41 15.81 -24.36
CA ARG A 180 1.44 14.79 -25.42
C ARG A 180 1.91 13.41 -24.94
N ASP A 181 2.23 13.25 -23.65
CA ASP A 181 2.94 12.07 -23.16
C ASP A 181 2.29 11.40 -21.94
N ARG A 182 2.01 10.09 -22.07
CA ARG A 182 1.46 9.24 -21.00
C ARG A 182 2.38 9.22 -19.77
N ASP A 183 3.70 9.25 -19.99
CA ASP A 183 4.66 9.15 -18.90
C ASP A 183 4.64 10.39 -17.99
N GLN A 184 4.38 11.58 -18.55
CA GLN A 184 4.25 12.80 -17.76
C GLN A 184 2.97 12.82 -16.91
N VAL A 185 1.86 12.27 -17.40
CA VAL A 185 0.62 12.17 -16.60
C VAL A 185 0.74 11.08 -15.54
N VAL A 186 1.36 9.94 -15.84
CA VAL A 186 1.68 8.91 -14.82
C VAL A 186 2.58 9.51 -13.74
N THR A 187 3.59 10.31 -14.12
CA THR A 187 4.45 11.04 -13.18
C THR A 187 3.67 12.05 -12.36
N ARG A 188 2.75 12.81 -12.97
CA ARG A 188 1.89 13.79 -12.29
C ARG A 188 0.88 13.12 -11.35
N ILE A 189 0.32 11.96 -11.71
CA ILE A 189 -0.51 11.14 -10.83
C ILE A 189 0.32 10.56 -9.69
N LYS A 190 1.58 10.17 -9.92
CA LYS A 190 2.51 9.76 -8.85
C LYS A 190 2.87 10.92 -7.91
N VAL A 191 3.03 12.14 -8.44
CA VAL A 191 3.31 13.37 -7.67
C VAL A 191 2.07 13.87 -6.92
N GLU A 192 0.88 13.84 -7.54
CA GLU A 192 -0.39 14.11 -6.85
C GLU A 192 -0.67 13.02 -5.81
N LYS A 193 -0.32 11.76 -6.05
CA LYS A 193 -0.38 10.69 -5.05
C LYS A 193 0.55 10.98 -3.88
N SER A 194 1.79 11.46 -4.09
CA SER A 194 2.67 11.83 -2.97
C SER A 194 2.13 13.03 -2.20
N ASN A 195 1.65 14.07 -2.89
CA ASN A 195 1.16 15.29 -2.24
C ASN A 195 -0.23 15.10 -1.58
N HIS A 196 -1.13 14.33 -2.18
CA HIS A 196 -2.48 14.08 -1.66
C HIS A 196 -2.47 13.05 -0.53
N THR A 197 -1.62 12.01 -0.60
CA THR A 197 -1.33 11.10 0.52
C THR A 197 -0.79 11.87 1.72
N PHE A 198 0.06 12.85 1.46
CA PHE A 198 0.68 13.67 2.49
C PHE A 198 -0.31 14.64 3.16
N LEU A 199 -1.10 15.37 2.38
CA LEU A 199 -2.14 16.28 2.90
C LEU A 199 -3.28 15.53 3.62
N THR A 200 -3.66 14.34 3.14
CA THR A 200 -4.70 13.53 3.81
C THR A 200 -4.22 12.92 5.13
N SER A 201 -2.93 12.59 5.26
CA SER A 201 -2.39 11.97 6.47
C SER A 201 -2.41 12.94 7.66
N ILE A 202 -1.92 14.17 7.49
CA ILE A 202 -1.90 15.14 8.61
C ILE A 202 -3.30 15.64 8.97
N LEU A 203 -4.18 15.90 8.00
CA LEU A 203 -5.55 16.33 8.29
C LEU A 203 -6.32 15.24 9.06
N LYS A 204 -6.12 13.97 8.70
CA LYS A 204 -6.71 12.84 9.43
C LYS A 204 -6.15 12.72 10.85
N ILE A 205 -4.84 12.83 11.03
CA ILE A 205 -4.20 12.83 12.36
C ILE A 205 -4.73 13.98 13.23
N LYS A 206 -4.88 15.19 12.66
CA LYS A 206 -5.45 16.35 13.37
C LYS A 206 -6.92 16.15 13.73
N ALA A 207 -7.70 15.52 12.85
CA ALA A 207 -9.10 15.19 13.14
C ALA A 207 -9.22 14.14 14.27
N GLU A 208 -8.38 13.11 14.25
CA GLU A 208 -8.28 12.12 15.32
C GLU A 208 -7.88 12.77 16.65
N ALA A 209 -6.79 13.55 16.66
CA ALA A 209 -6.32 14.25 17.85
C ALA A 209 -7.32 15.27 18.40
N ARG A 210 -8.14 15.90 17.55
CA ARG A 210 -9.21 16.81 18.01
C ARG A 210 -10.30 16.04 18.74
N ARG A 211 -10.75 14.92 18.17
CA ARG A 211 -11.73 14.04 18.84
C ARG A 211 -11.19 13.52 20.17
N ASP A 212 -9.93 13.11 20.20
CA ASP A 212 -9.29 12.58 21.41
C ASP A 212 -9.15 13.70 22.49
N ALA A 213 -8.84 14.94 22.09
CA ALA A 213 -8.75 16.09 23.00
C ALA A 213 -10.11 16.53 23.56
N GLU A 214 -11.18 16.41 22.77
CA GLU A 214 -12.55 16.66 23.21
C GLU A 214 -13.05 15.56 24.16
N ALA A 215 -12.68 14.31 23.90
CA ALA A 215 -13.07 13.17 24.71
C ALA A 215 -12.30 13.07 26.04
N GLU A 216 -11.02 13.46 26.06
CA GLU A 216 -10.15 13.41 27.23
C GLU A 216 -9.47 14.78 27.49
N PRO A 217 -10.13 15.68 28.26
CA PRO A 217 -9.61 17.01 28.55
C PRO A 217 -8.24 17.03 29.21
N ALA A 218 -7.86 15.99 29.99
CA ALA A 218 -6.55 15.92 30.63
C ALA A 218 -5.39 15.82 29.61
N LEU A 219 -5.67 15.29 28.41
CA LEU A 219 -4.69 15.17 27.32
C LEU A 219 -4.77 16.33 26.31
N ALA A 220 -5.76 17.22 26.43
CA ALA A 220 -6.02 18.26 25.43
C ALA A 220 -4.80 19.17 25.18
N SER A 221 -4.13 19.64 26.23
CA SER A 221 -2.93 20.48 26.10
C SER A 221 -1.76 19.75 25.42
N TYR A 222 -1.61 18.45 25.70
CA TYR A 222 -0.57 17.63 25.08
C TYR A 222 -0.87 17.38 23.59
N LEU A 223 -2.10 17.04 23.26
CA LEU A 223 -2.55 16.85 21.87
C LEU A 223 -2.51 18.15 21.07
N TYR A 224 -2.87 19.27 21.71
CA TYR A 224 -2.82 20.58 21.06
C TYR A 224 -1.39 20.99 20.75
N SER A 225 -0.51 20.94 21.75
CA SER A 225 0.89 21.31 21.58
C SER A 225 1.62 20.42 20.59
N THR A 226 1.35 19.10 20.57
CA THR A 226 2.08 18.11 19.77
C THR A 226 1.53 17.90 18.36
N ILE A 227 0.22 18.09 18.13
CA ILE A 227 -0.43 17.82 16.84
C ILE A 227 -1.21 19.03 16.33
N LEU A 228 -2.15 19.57 17.10
CA LEU A 228 -3.14 20.52 16.56
C LEU A 228 -2.53 21.88 16.20
N SER A 229 -1.51 22.32 16.93
CA SER A 229 -0.78 23.58 16.73
C SER A 229 0.06 23.58 15.44
N HIS A 230 0.42 22.41 14.91
CA HIS A 230 1.34 22.30 13.78
C HIS A 230 0.62 22.26 12.43
N SER A 231 1.20 22.92 11.44
CA SER A 231 0.68 22.98 10.07
C SER A 231 1.08 21.78 9.20
N SER A 232 2.07 20.99 9.61
CA SER A 232 2.59 19.87 8.83
C SER A 232 3.03 18.71 9.72
N LEU A 233 3.11 17.50 9.13
CA LEU A 233 3.48 16.28 9.85
C LEU A 233 4.92 16.34 10.37
N GLU A 234 5.82 16.93 9.59
CA GLU A 234 7.24 17.10 9.92
C GLU A 234 7.41 17.95 11.18
N ARG A 235 6.65 19.04 11.31
CA ARG A 235 6.69 19.89 12.51
C ARG A 235 6.18 19.13 13.73
N SER A 236 5.04 18.45 13.60
CA SER A 236 4.45 17.67 14.68
C SER A 236 5.39 16.55 15.16
N ILE A 237 5.94 15.75 14.24
CA ILE A 237 6.85 14.66 14.63
C ILE A 237 8.20 15.18 15.16
N SER A 238 8.71 16.28 14.61
CA SER A 238 9.96 16.89 15.10
C SER A 238 9.79 17.43 16.52
N PHE A 239 8.65 18.06 16.80
CA PHE A 239 8.33 18.57 18.14
C PHE A 239 8.20 17.41 19.13
N HIS A 240 7.49 16.36 18.73
CA HIS A 240 7.31 15.17 19.56
C HIS A 240 8.63 14.47 19.86
N LEU A 241 9.42 14.16 18.83
CA LEU A 241 10.74 13.53 18.99
C LEU A 241 11.70 14.41 19.79
N GLY A 242 11.70 15.72 19.56
CA GLY A 242 12.53 16.68 20.30
C GLY A 242 12.22 16.67 21.79
N ASN A 243 10.94 16.59 22.17
CA ASN A 243 10.53 16.50 23.57
C ASN A 243 10.76 15.12 24.18
N LYS A 244 10.59 14.03 23.42
CA LYS A 244 10.83 12.67 23.93
C LYS A 244 12.31 12.37 24.14
N LEU A 245 13.18 12.87 23.26
CA LEU A 245 14.61 12.55 23.26
C LEU A 245 15.48 13.57 24.02
N CYS A 246 14.88 14.64 24.55
CA CYS A 246 15.63 15.67 25.23
C CYS A 246 16.40 15.13 26.45
N SER A 247 17.49 15.81 26.77
CA SER A 247 18.30 15.60 27.96
C SER A 247 18.95 16.93 28.37
N SER A 248 19.72 16.91 29.46
CA SER A 248 20.54 18.07 29.85
C SER A 248 21.57 18.47 28.79
N THR A 249 21.98 17.54 27.92
CA THR A 249 22.93 17.79 26.83
C THR A 249 22.23 18.08 25.50
N LEU A 250 21.17 17.34 25.18
CA LEU A 250 20.40 17.52 23.94
C LEU A 250 19.10 18.24 24.25
N LEU A 251 19.12 19.57 24.15
CA LEU A 251 17.94 20.40 24.40
C LEU A 251 16.83 20.11 23.37
N SER A 252 15.57 20.18 23.81
CA SER A 252 14.41 19.90 22.95
C SER A 252 14.31 20.85 21.75
N THR A 253 14.69 22.12 21.92
CA THR A 253 14.72 23.12 20.84
C THR A 253 15.77 22.79 19.77
N LEU A 254 16.97 22.41 20.20
CA LEU A 254 18.03 21.96 19.28
C LEU A 254 17.62 20.70 18.51
N LEU A 255 17.02 19.73 19.22
CA LEU A 255 16.52 18.50 18.60
C LEU A 255 15.38 18.79 17.63
N TYR A 256 14.45 19.68 17.99
CA TYR A 256 13.36 20.09 17.11
C TYR A 256 13.87 20.66 15.80
N ASP A 257 14.80 21.61 15.84
CA ASP A 257 15.37 22.21 14.62
C ASP A 257 16.14 21.18 13.79
N LEU A 258 16.88 20.29 14.45
CA LEU A 258 17.59 19.19 13.79
C LEU A 258 16.64 18.25 13.04
N PHE A 259 15.59 17.77 13.71
CA PHE A 259 14.59 16.89 13.12
C PHE A 259 13.84 17.61 12.00
N LEU A 260 13.38 18.84 12.23
CA LEU A 260 12.58 19.60 11.28
C LEU A 260 13.35 19.88 10.00
N ASN A 261 14.61 20.32 10.10
CA ASN A 261 15.46 20.57 8.93
C ASN A 261 15.69 19.28 8.13
N THR A 262 15.87 18.15 8.81
CA THR A 262 16.08 16.86 8.15
C THR A 262 14.83 16.36 7.43
N PHE A 263 13.66 16.37 8.08
CA PHE A 263 12.40 15.95 7.45
C PHE A 263 11.92 16.91 6.34
N SER A 264 12.20 18.22 6.48
CA SER A 264 11.82 19.21 5.47
C SER A 264 12.70 19.12 4.22
N SER A 265 14.00 18.87 4.40
CA SER A 265 14.96 18.80 3.28
C SER A 265 14.88 17.51 2.47
N ASP A 266 14.41 16.39 3.06
CA ASP A 266 14.41 15.08 2.40
C ASP A 266 12.98 14.51 2.20
N PRO A 267 12.41 14.59 0.99
CA PRO A 267 11.09 14.04 0.68
C PRO A 267 11.00 12.52 0.87
N SER A 268 12.11 11.80 0.75
CA SER A 268 12.11 10.34 0.91
C SER A 268 11.81 9.93 2.35
N LEU A 269 12.31 10.70 3.33
CA LEU A 269 12.04 10.49 4.75
C LEU A 269 10.56 10.70 5.07
N ARG A 270 9.95 11.74 4.51
CA ARG A 270 8.51 11.99 4.68
C ARG A 270 7.67 10.85 4.15
N ASN A 271 8.01 10.36 2.96
CA ASN A 271 7.34 9.21 2.36
C ASN A 271 7.52 7.95 3.23
N ALA A 272 8.69 7.78 3.85
CA ALA A 272 8.94 6.68 4.77
C ALA A 272 8.10 6.82 6.05
N THR A 273 8.05 7.99 6.68
CA THR A 273 7.23 8.25 7.87
C THR A 273 5.74 7.95 7.62
N VAL A 274 5.20 8.37 6.48
CA VAL A 274 3.80 8.07 6.13
C VAL A 274 3.59 6.57 5.87
N ALA A 275 4.55 5.90 5.23
CA ALA A 275 4.49 4.46 5.03
C ALA A 275 4.55 3.69 6.37
N ASP A 276 5.39 4.13 7.31
CA ASP A 276 5.55 3.52 8.63
C ASP A 276 4.28 3.72 9.49
N LEU A 277 3.66 4.91 9.48
CA LEU A 277 2.36 5.15 10.12
C LEU A 277 1.26 4.25 9.57
N ARG A 278 1.24 4.04 8.24
CA ARG A 278 0.29 3.14 7.58
C ARG A 278 0.55 1.69 7.94
N ALA A 279 1.82 1.27 7.98
CA ALA A 279 2.20 -0.07 8.38
C ALA A 279 1.65 -0.38 9.79
N ALA A 280 1.91 0.50 10.76
CA ALA A 280 1.35 0.34 12.10
C ALA A 280 -0.18 0.27 12.10
N ARG A 281 -0.85 1.21 11.43
CA ARG A 281 -2.33 1.26 11.42
C ARG A 281 -2.99 0.05 10.78
N VAL A 282 -2.37 -0.55 9.77
CA VAL A 282 -2.94 -1.66 9.01
C VAL A 282 -2.62 -3.01 9.66
N ARG A 283 -1.40 -3.18 10.17
CA ARG A 283 -0.86 -4.47 10.57
C ARG A 283 -1.06 -4.76 12.06
N ASP A 284 -1.14 -3.73 12.89
CA ASP A 284 -1.40 -3.89 14.32
C ASP A 284 -2.89 -3.64 14.62
N PRO A 285 -3.67 -4.67 15.02
CA PRO A 285 -5.06 -4.52 15.42
C PRO A 285 -5.27 -3.58 16.61
N ALA A 286 -4.28 -3.43 17.49
CA ALA A 286 -4.33 -2.50 18.63
C ALA A 286 -4.13 -1.03 18.22
N CYS A 287 -3.64 -0.79 16.99
CA CYS A 287 -3.47 0.55 16.46
C CYS A 287 -4.82 1.12 15.99
N ILE A 288 -5.55 1.75 16.90
CA ILE A 288 -6.89 2.30 16.61
C ILE A 288 -6.87 3.53 15.67
N SER A 289 -5.81 4.34 15.69
CA SER A 289 -5.72 5.60 14.95
C SER A 289 -4.26 5.96 14.57
N PHE A 290 -4.09 6.89 13.62
CA PHE A 290 -2.76 7.41 13.27
C PHE A 290 -2.21 8.34 14.35
N SER A 291 -3.06 9.12 15.03
CA SER A 291 -2.68 9.92 16.21
C SER A 291 -2.09 9.02 17.30
N HIS A 292 -2.70 7.85 17.55
CA HIS A 292 -2.24 6.88 18.54
C HIS A 292 -0.82 6.39 18.23
N CYS A 293 -0.57 5.96 16.99
CA CYS A 293 0.77 5.54 16.56
C CYS A 293 1.79 6.68 16.70
N LEU A 294 1.48 7.87 16.19
CA LEU A 294 2.41 9.00 16.20
C LEU A 294 2.82 9.40 17.62
N LEU A 295 1.90 9.32 18.59
CA LEU A 295 2.17 9.76 19.96
C LEU A 295 2.82 8.67 20.81
N ASN A 296 2.36 7.42 20.70
CA ASN A 296 2.61 6.40 21.72
C ASN A 296 3.46 5.22 21.23
N TYR A 297 3.64 5.02 19.93
CA TYR A 297 4.37 3.86 19.42
C TYR A 297 5.86 4.14 19.41
N LYS A 298 6.56 3.72 20.47
CA LYS A 298 8.00 3.93 20.60
C LYS A 298 8.83 3.30 19.47
N GLY A 299 8.37 2.17 18.90
CA GLY A 299 9.03 1.56 17.74
C GLY A 299 8.97 2.44 16.49
N PHE A 300 7.81 3.05 16.23
CA PHE A 300 7.65 4.04 15.17
C PHE A 300 8.58 5.24 15.40
N LEU A 301 8.58 5.80 16.61
CA LEU A 301 9.42 6.95 16.97
C LEU A 301 10.92 6.65 16.86
N ALA A 302 11.35 5.46 17.29
CA ALA A 302 12.73 5.02 17.19
C ALA A 302 13.20 4.93 15.73
N ILE A 303 12.37 4.39 14.82
CA ILE A 303 12.69 4.36 13.38
C ILE A 303 12.83 5.77 12.81
N GLN A 304 11.91 6.67 13.14
CA GLN A 304 11.98 8.04 12.61
C GLN A 304 13.23 8.78 13.13
N ALA A 305 13.56 8.60 14.41
CA ALA A 305 14.76 9.16 15.01
C ALA A 305 16.05 8.54 14.43
N HIS A 306 16.06 7.23 14.21
CA HIS A 306 17.15 6.52 13.53
C HIS A 306 17.40 7.09 12.13
N ARG A 307 16.35 7.37 11.34
CA ARG A 307 16.53 7.93 9.99
C ARG A 307 17.26 9.27 10.01
N VAL A 308 17.04 10.11 11.02
CA VAL A 308 17.79 11.37 11.21
C VAL A 308 19.21 11.09 11.67
N SER A 309 19.42 10.15 12.60
CA SER A 309 20.75 9.69 13.00
C SER A 309 21.57 9.14 11.82
N HIS A 310 20.93 8.35 10.95
CA HIS A 310 21.50 7.83 9.71
C HIS A 310 21.90 8.97 8.76
N LYS A 311 21.03 9.98 8.59
CA LYS A 311 21.37 11.14 7.76
C LYS A 311 22.60 11.87 8.29
N LEU A 312 22.65 12.12 9.60
CA LEU A 312 23.81 12.72 10.26
C LEU A 312 25.09 11.89 10.05
N TRP A 313 24.97 10.56 10.16
CA TRP A 313 26.07 9.64 9.91
C TRP A 313 26.60 9.77 8.47
N THR A 314 25.71 9.79 7.47
CA THR A 314 26.08 9.94 6.06
C THR A 314 26.66 11.32 5.72
N GLN A 315 26.35 12.34 6.52
CA GLN A 315 26.92 13.69 6.41
C GLN A 315 28.23 13.84 7.20
N SER A 316 28.83 12.74 7.65
CA SER A 316 30.05 12.73 8.48
C SER A 316 29.91 13.42 9.84
N ARG A 317 28.69 13.73 10.30
CA ARG A 317 28.39 14.28 11.64
C ARG A 317 28.28 13.15 12.68
N LYS A 318 29.26 12.24 12.68
CA LYS A 318 29.24 10.98 13.44
C LYS A 318 29.07 11.16 14.96
N PRO A 319 29.74 12.11 15.64
CA PRO A 319 29.55 12.27 17.09
C PRO A 319 28.10 12.58 17.46
N LEU A 320 27.42 13.42 16.68
CA LEU A 320 26.01 13.74 16.92
C LEU A 320 25.09 12.56 16.57
N ALA A 321 25.39 11.82 15.50
CA ALA A 321 24.65 10.60 15.17
C ALA A 321 24.72 9.56 16.30
N LEU A 322 25.92 9.34 16.86
CA LEU A 322 26.13 8.42 17.99
C LEU A 322 25.48 8.92 19.28
N ALA A 323 25.56 10.22 19.58
CA ALA A 323 24.86 10.80 20.73
C ALA A 323 23.34 10.63 20.61
N LEU A 324 22.77 10.88 19.42
CA LEU A 324 21.36 10.68 19.17
C LEU A 324 20.97 9.19 19.23
N HIS A 325 21.80 8.30 18.68
CA HIS A 325 21.61 6.85 18.75
C HIS A 325 21.58 6.33 20.20
N SER A 326 22.53 6.76 21.03
CA SER A 326 22.53 6.44 22.47
C SER A 326 21.24 6.90 23.14
N ARG A 327 20.76 8.12 22.86
CA ARG A 327 19.48 8.62 23.40
C ARG A 327 18.25 7.86 22.91
N ILE A 328 18.25 7.40 21.65
CA ILE A 328 17.17 6.54 21.13
C ILE A 328 17.13 5.22 21.91
N SER A 329 18.30 4.62 22.18
CA SER A 329 18.42 3.41 23.01
C SER A 329 17.90 3.65 24.43
N ASP A 330 18.33 4.73 25.10
CA ASP A 330 17.91 5.05 26.47
C ASP A 330 16.38 5.24 26.60
N VAL A 331 15.77 5.98 25.67
CA VAL A 331 14.37 6.42 25.79
C VAL A 331 13.40 5.37 25.25
N PHE A 332 13.74 4.71 24.15
CA PHE A 332 12.83 3.78 23.47
C PHE A 332 13.19 2.30 23.71
N ALA A 333 14.36 2.02 24.30
CA ALA A 333 14.94 0.68 24.40
C ALA A 333 15.11 0.02 23.01
N VAL A 334 15.54 0.80 22.02
CA VAL A 334 15.77 0.37 20.64
C VAL A 334 17.18 0.83 20.23
N ASP A 335 18.07 -0.13 20.02
CA ASP A 335 19.45 0.13 19.65
C ASP A 335 19.63 -0.17 18.14
N ILE A 336 19.64 0.88 17.32
CA ILE A 336 19.88 0.76 15.89
C ILE A 336 21.09 1.61 15.54
N HIS A 337 22.19 0.95 15.16
CA HIS A 337 23.41 1.65 14.81
C HIS A 337 23.17 2.63 13.64
N PRO A 338 23.65 3.88 13.68
CA PRO A 338 23.34 4.90 12.67
C PRO A 338 23.65 4.50 11.22
N ALA A 339 24.67 3.67 11.00
CA ALA A 339 25.03 3.17 9.66
C ALA A 339 24.05 2.14 9.07
N ALA A 340 23.20 1.52 9.89
CA ALA A 340 22.24 0.50 9.46
C ALA A 340 21.24 1.10 8.46
N LYS A 341 20.97 0.35 7.38
CA LYS A 341 20.10 0.80 6.30
C LYS A 341 18.71 0.21 6.48
N ILE A 342 17.69 1.07 6.57
CA ILE A 342 16.31 0.65 6.81
C ILE A 342 15.40 1.21 5.72
N GLY A 343 14.64 0.33 5.07
CA GLY A 343 13.60 0.65 4.09
C GLY A 343 12.41 1.39 4.72
N LYS A 344 11.26 1.36 4.06
CA LYS A 344 10.02 2.03 4.50
C LYS A 344 8.85 1.06 4.67
N GLY A 345 7.80 1.49 5.38
CA GLY A 345 6.69 0.62 5.74
C GLY A 345 7.10 -0.36 6.83
N ILE A 346 7.95 0.07 7.75
CA ILE A 346 8.47 -0.75 8.85
C ILE A 346 7.50 -0.70 10.02
N LEU A 347 7.21 -1.87 10.58
CA LEU A 347 6.58 -2.00 11.89
C LEU A 347 7.60 -2.57 12.87
N LEU A 348 8.00 -1.76 13.86
CA LEU A 348 8.65 -2.27 15.07
C LEU A 348 7.58 -2.40 16.15
N ASP A 349 6.99 -3.59 16.27
CA ASP A 349 5.90 -3.82 17.21
C ASP A 349 6.44 -4.13 18.60
N HIS A 350 5.90 -3.42 19.60
CA HIS A 350 6.40 -3.28 20.97
C HIS A 350 7.84 -2.73 21.11
N ALA A 351 8.76 -3.12 20.21
CA ALA A 351 10.12 -2.62 19.96
C ALA A 351 11.16 -2.77 21.09
N THR A 352 10.74 -2.99 22.34
CA THR A 352 11.67 -3.14 23.49
C THR A 352 12.76 -4.15 23.20
N GLY A 353 14.03 -3.78 23.39
CA GLY A 353 15.17 -4.68 23.26
C GLY A 353 15.53 -5.04 21.82
N VAL A 354 15.01 -4.33 20.82
CA VAL A 354 15.47 -4.50 19.43
C VAL A 354 16.90 -3.98 19.29
N VAL A 355 17.79 -4.79 18.72
CA VAL A 355 19.19 -4.47 18.46
C VAL A 355 19.51 -4.68 16.98
N VAL A 356 20.03 -3.66 16.29
CA VAL A 356 20.37 -3.71 14.87
C VAL A 356 21.76 -3.15 14.65
N GLY A 357 22.67 -4.02 14.21
CA GLY A 357 24.07 -3.68 14.07
C GLY A 357 24.42 -2.87 12.81
N GLU A 358 25.66 -2.37 12.80
CA GLU A 358 26.18 -1.37 11.85
C GLU A 358 25.95 -1.68 10.36
N THR A 359 26.16 -2.92 9.94
CA THR A 359 26.12 -3.32 8.52
C THR A 359 24.82 -4.02 8.14
N ALA A 360 23.82 -3.96 9.03
CA ALA A 360 22.53 -4.56 8.78
C ALA A 360 21.78 -3.80 7.68
N VAL A 361 21.01 -4.54 6.88
CA VAL A 361 20.10 -3.98 5.90
C VAL A 361 18.72 -4.56 6.16
N ILE A 362 17.73 -3.69 6.30
CA ILE A 362 16.32 -4.05 6.42
C ILE A 362 15.59 -3.49 5.20
N GLY A 363 14.91 -4.37 4.46
CA GLY A 363 14.09 -4.05 3.29
C GLY A 363 12.84 -3.23 3.61
N ASN A 364 11.93 -3.15 2.64
CA ASN A 364 10.64 -2.49 2.80
C ASN A 364 9.58 -3.44 3.34
N ASN A 365 8.54 -2.89 3.97
CA ASN A 365 7.38 -3.66 4.45
C ASN A 365 7.71 -4.80 5.42
N VAL A 366 8.80 -4.65 6.18
CA VAL A 366 9.23 -5.62 7.18
C VAL A 366 8.54 -5.32 8.51
N SER A 367 8.12 -6.37 9.22
CA SER A 367 7.59 -6.29 10.57
C SER A 367 8.50 -7.07 11.53
N ILE A 368 8.90 -6.41 12.62
CA ILE A 368 9.86 -6.93 13.61
C ILE A 368 9.25 -6.73 14.99
N LEU A 369 9.21 -7.79 15.79
CA LEU A 369 8.70 -7.73 17.15
C LEU A 369 9.82 -7.36 18.15
N HIS A 370 9.44 -7.15 19.41
CA HIS A 370 10.36 -6.91 20.52
C HIS A 370 11.43 -8.01 20.71
N HIS A 371 12.54 -7.64 21.35
CA HIS A 371 13.72 -8.46 21.64
C HIS A 371 14.42 -9.09 20.42
N VAL A 372 14.15 -8.60 19.20
CA VAL A 372 14.84 -9.07 18.01
C VAL A 372 16.26 -8.52 17.94
N THR A 373 17.23 -9.40 17.66
CA THR A 373 18.63 -9.02 17.45
C THR A 373 19.06 -9.31 16.01
N LEU A 374 19.53 -8.29 15.29
CA LEU A 374 20.23 -8.39 14.01
C LEU A 374 21.72 -8.10 14.24
N GLY A 375 22.43 -9.12 14.73
CA GLY A 375 23.74 -9.00 15.34
C GLY A 375 24.90 -9.58 14.52
N GLY A 376 26.13 -9.32 14.97
CA GLY A 376 27.33 -9.96 14.44
C GLY A 376 27.65 -11.27 15.16
N THR A 377 28.49 -12.12 14.56
CA THR A 377 28.94 -13.39 15.14
C THR A 377 30.26 -13.30 15.91
N GLY A 378 30.94 -12.15 15.92
CA GLY A 378 32.24 -11.99 16.58
C GLY A 378 32.90 -10.63 16.30
N LYS A 379 34.22 -10.57 16.49
CA LYS A 379 35.04 -9.34 16.39
C LYS A 379 35.54 -8.98 14.99
N ALA A 380 35.14 -9.74 13.96
CA ALA A 380 35.60 -9.52 12.60
C ALA A 380 35.08 -8.18 12.06
N CYS A 381 35.96 -7.39 11.44
CA CYS A 381 35.60 -6.16 10.75
C CYS A 381 34.98 -6.46 9.37
N GLY A 382 34.19 -5.52 8.86
CA GLY A 382 33.53 -5.64 7.56
C GLY A 382 32.03 -5.97 7.67
N ASP A 383 31.47 -6.50 6.59
CA ASP A 383 30.05 -6.80 6.51
C ASP A 383 29.71 -8.08 7.30
N ARG A 384 29.10 -7.89 8.47
CA ARG A 384 28.97 -8.91 9.53
C ARG A 384 27.57 -9.04 10.11
N HIS A 385 26.58 -8.32 9.59
CA HIS A 385 25.21 -8.29 10.11
C HIS A 385 24.19 -8.73 9.05
N PRO A 386 22.96 -9.11 9.46
CA PRO A 386 21.97 -9.69 8.57
C PRO A 386 21.49 -8.76 7.45
N LYS A 387 20.99 -9.38 6.36
CA LYS A 387 20.33 -8.73 5.23
C LYS A 387 18.89 -9.23 5.16
N ILE A 388 17.95 -8.42 5.64
CA ILE A 388 16.52 -8.74 5.67
C ILE A 388 15.85 -8.22 4.39
N GLY A 389 15.27 -9.12 3.62
CA GLY A 389 14.52 -8.82 2.40
C GLY A 389 13.19 -8.11 2.66
N ASP A 390 12.56 -7.67 1.57
CA ASP A 390 11.26 -6.99 1.64
C ASP A 390 10.16 -7.94 2.13
N GLY A 391 9.19 -7.44 2.91
CA GLY A 391 7.99 -8.18 3.31
C GLY A 391 8.19 -9.23 4.39
N CYS A 392 9.38 -9.32 4.99
CA CYS A 392 9.67 -10.32 6.03
C CYS A 392 8.91 -10.06 7.34
N LEU A 393 8.63 -11.15 8.06
CA LEU A 393 8.13 -11.12 9.44
C LEU A 393 9.16 -11.76 10.38
N ILE A 394 9.61 -11.00 11.37
CA ILE A 394 10.58 -11.47 12.37
C ILE A 394 9.88 -11.51 13.74
N GLY A 395 9.66 -12.71 14.25
CA GLY A 395 8.97 -12.97 15.51
C GLY A 395 9.71 -12.49 16.74
N ALA A 396 8.99 -12.39 17.87
CA ALA A 396 9.52 -11.87 19.12
C ALA A 396 10.74 -12.66 19.61
N GLY A 397 11.77 -11.96 20.09
CA GLY A 397 12.97 -12.59 20.65
C GLY A 397 13.88 -13.30 19.64
N ALA A 398 13.58 -13.24 18.34
CA ALA A 398 14.42 -13.88 17.33
C ALA A 398 15.81 -13.22 17.26
N THR A 399 16.85 -14.05 17.23
CA THR A 399 18.24 -13.63 17.16
C THR A 399 18.86 -14.11 15.85
N ILE A 400 19.20 -13.18 14.97
CA ILE A 400 19.77 -13.44 13.64
C ILE A 400 21.20 -12.91 13.65
N LEU A 401 22.18 -13.81 13.52
CA LEU A 401 23.59 -13.47 13.71
C LEU A 401 24.42 -13.72 12.44
N GLY A 402 25.28 -12.76 12.13
CA GLY A 402 26.24 -12.84 11.03
C GLY A 402 25.71 -12.24 9.74
N ASN A 403 26.53 -12.28 8.69
CA ASN A 403 26.14 -11.80 7.36
C ASN A 403 25.27 -12.83 6.62
N VAL A 404 24.12 -13.14 7.20
CA VAL A 404 23.12 -14.05 6.64
C VAL A 404 22.05 -13.28 5.89
N LYS A 405 21.48 -13.91 4.86
CA LYS A 405 20.40 -13.36 4.04
C LYS A 405 19.08 -13.99 4.45
N ILE A 406 18.11 -13.14 4.80
CA ILE A 406 16.72 -13.52 5.00
C ILE A 406 15.95 -13.06 3.76
N GLY A 407 15.60 -13.99 2.89
CA GLY A 407 14.99 -13.72 1.59
C GLY A 407 13.65 -12.99 1.70
N ALA A 408 13.24 -12.31 0.62
CA ALA A 408 12.00 -11.54 0.60
C ALA A 408 10.78 -12.42 0.93
N GLY A 409 9.87 -11.89 1.75
CA GLY A 409 8.68 -12.57 2.22
C GLY A 409 8.95 -13.73 3.19
N ALA A 410 10.17 -13.88 3.72
CA ALA A 410 10.47 -14.95 4.67
C ALA A 410 9.87 -14.68 6.07
N LYS A 411 9.64 -15.77 6.82
CA LYS A 411 9.23 -15.75 8.22
C LYS A 411 10.34 -16.29 9.12
N VAL A 412 10.60 -15.59 10.23
CA VAL A 412 11.43 -16.10 11.32
C VAL A 412 10.54 -16.24 12.55
N GLY A 413 10.48 -17.45 13.09
CA GLY A 413 9.67 -17.74 14.28
C GLY A 413 10.14 -16.97 15.51
N ALA A 414 9.24 -16.82 16.48
CA ALA A 414 9.61 -16.29 17.79
C ALA A 414 10.70 -17.17 18.44
N GLY A 415 11.56 -16.57 19.27
CA GLY A 415 12.64 -17.25 20.00
C GLY A 415 13.75 -17.88 19.15
N SER A 416 13.69 -17.75 17.82
CA SER A 416 14.56 -18.50 16.92
C SER A 416 15.98 -17.93 16.85
N VAL A 417 16.99 -18.80 16.79
CA VAL A 417 18.41 -18.41 16.63
C VAL A 417 18.88 -18.75 15.21
N VAL A 418 18.89 -17.77 14.32
CA VAL A 418 19.17 -17.94 12.90
C VAL A 418 20.63 -17.67 12.59
N LEU A 419 21.33 -18.72 12.12
CA LEU A 419 22.75 -18.70 11.75
C LEU A 419 22.98 -19.07 10.27
N ILE A 420 21.91 -19.29 9.51
CA ILE A 420 21.93 -19.70 8.11
C ILE A 420 21.04 -18.78 7.27
N ASP A 421 21.29 -18.75 5.96
CA ASP A 421 20.41 -18.06 5.03
C ASP A 421 19.01 -18.70 5.02
N VAL A 422 17.98 -17.85 4.92
CA VAL A 422 16.59 -18.25 4.77
C VAL A 422 16.14 -17.88 3.35
N PRO A 423 15.65 -18.83 2.54
CA PRO A 423 15.21 -18.53 1.17
C PRO A 423 13.98 -17.62 1.16
N CYS A 424 13.72 -16.97 0.02
CA CYS A 424 12.52 -16.14 -0.15
C CYS A 424 11.26 -16.96 0.14
N ARG A 425 10.33 -16.36 0.91
CA ARG A 425 9.07 -16.98 1.37
C ARG A 425 9.25 -18.29 2.16
N GLY A 426 10.47 -18.57 2.60
CA GLY A 426 10.75 -19.67 3.52
C GLY A 426 10.45 -19.28 4.97
N THR A 427 10.27 -20.30 5.81
CA THR A 427 10.09 -20.13 7.26
C THR A 427 11.24 -20.80 8.00
N ALA A 428 11.85 -20.09 8.94
CA ALA A 428 12.91 -20.62 9.82
C ALA A 428 12.50 -20.52 11.29
N VAL A 429 12.60 -21.63 12.03
CA VAL A 429 12.21 -21.72 13.45
C VAL A 429 13.19 -22.54 14.28
N GLY A 430 13.24 -22.27 15.59
CA GLY A 430 13.97 -23.05 16.59
C GLY A 430 15.34 -22.49 16.96
N ASN A 431 16.03 -23.18 17.88
CA ASN A 431 17.35 -22.81 18.37
C ASN A 431 18.29 -24.04 18.39
N PRO A 432 19.25 -24.15 17.45
CA PRO A 432 19.45 -23.29 16.29
C PRO A 432 18.33 -23.45 15.25
N ALA A 433 18.05 -22.40 14.50
CA ALA A 433 16.94 -22.36 13.56
C ALA A 433 17.13 -23.34 12.39
N ARG A 434 16.03 -23.99 12.00
CA ARG A 434 15.96 -24.86 10.81
C ARG A 434 14.85 -24.38 9.89
N LEU A 435 15.01 -24.66 8.60
CA LEU A 435 13.97 -24.39 7.62
C LEU A 435 12.82 -25.40 7.80
N VAL A 436 11.60 -24.88 7.88
CA VAL A 436 10.38 -25.71 7.77
C VAL A 436 10.39 -26.40 6.40
N GLY A 437 10.08 -27.70 6.34
CA GLY A 437 10.25 -28.52 5.12
C GLY A 437 11.64 -29.17 4.97
N GLY A 438 12.61 -28.77 5.80
CA GLY A 438 13.99 -29.28 5.74
C GLY A 438 14.87 -28.56 4.71
N LYS A 439 16.17 -28.91 4.67
CA LYS A 439 17.17 -28.23 3.82
C LYS A 439 17.02 -28.53 2.33
N GLU A 440 16.60 -29.74 1.97
CA GLU A 440 16.52 -30.17 0.56
C GLU A 440 15.25 -29.66 -0.14
N LYS A 441 14.14 -29.53 0.60
CA LYS A 441 12.85 -29.05 0.09
C LYS A 441 12.19 -28.11 1.12
N PRO A 442 12.73 -26.89 1.32
CA PRO A 442 12.12 -25.94 2.22
C PRO A 442 10.70 -25.61 1.77
N THR A 443 9.77 -25.53 2.72
CA THR A 443 8.41 -25.09 2.44
C THR A 443 8.45 -23.62 2.05
N ILE A 444 7.90 -23.31 0.88
CA ILE A 444 7.77 -21.95 0.37
C ILE A 444 6.28 -21.60 0.44
N HIS A 445 5.96 -20.53 1.17
CA HIS A 445 4.57 -20.09 1.29
C HIS A 445 4.16 -19.26 0.05
N ASP A 446 2.88 -19.38 -0.33
CA ASP A 446 2.29 -18.55 -1.39
C ASP A 446 2.17 -17.08 -0.98
N GLU A 447 2.18 -16.81 0.33
CA GLU A 447 2.15 -15.47 0.90
C GLU A 447 3.42 -14.68 0.55
N GLU A 448 3.25 -13.55 -0.14
CA GLU A 448 4.38 -12.74 -0.61
C GLU A 448 4.95 -11.79 0.46
N CYS A 449 4.11 -11.33 1.41
CA CYS A 449 4.46 -10.35 2.45
C CYS A 449 3.89 -10.75 3.83
N PRO A 450 4.46 -11.75 4.51
CA PRO A 450 4.05 -12.10 5.87
C PRO A 450 4.18 -10.95 6.88
N GLY A 451 5.06 -9.99 6.60
CA GLY A 451 5.15 -8.76 7.38
C GLY A 451 3.85 -7.94 7.38
N GLU A 452 2.92 -8.15 6.44
CA GLU A 452 1.63 -7.46 6.42
C GLU A 452 0.51 -8.24 7.13
N SER A 453 0.51 -9.57 7.05
CA SER A 453 -0.51 -10.40 7.71
C SER A 453 -0.29 -10.55 9.21
N MET A 454 0.95 -10.43 9.66
CA MET A 454 1.35 -10.69 11.05
C MET A 454 0.97 -12.11 11.51
N ASP A 455 0.92 -13.07 10.58
CA ASP A 455 0.66 -14.47 10.91
C ASP A 455 1.87 -15.12 11.58
N HIS A 456 1.76 -15.35 12.89
CA HIS A 456 2.81 -15.94 13.71
C HIS A 456 2.74 -17.47 13.83
N THR A 457 1.61 -18.10 13.50
CA THR A 457 1.34 -19.46 13.95
C THR A 457 0.79 -20.40 12.89
N SER A 458 0.34 -19.93 11.73
CA SER A 458 -0.31 -20.83 10.74
C SER A 458 0.63 -21.89 10.17
N PHE A 459 1.95 -21.73 10.32
CA PHE A 459 2.93 -22.77 9.96
C PHE A 459 3.17 -23.81 11.07
N ILE A 460 2.70 -23.57 12.30
CA ILE A 460 2.92 -24.44 13.47
C ILE A 460 2.00 -25.66 13.45
N SER A 461 0.77 -25.53 12.92
CA SER A 461 -0.20 -26.63 12.89
C SER A 461 0.24 -27.83 12.04
N GLU A 462 1.20 -27.64 11.14
CA GLU A 462 1.76 -28.70 10.30
C GLU A 462 3.01 -29.36 10.91
N TRP A 463 3.60 -28.79 11.98
CA TRP A 463 4.90 -29.21 12.49
C TRP A 463 4.95 -29.20 14.03
N SER A 464 4.45 -30.28 14.63
CA SER A 464 4.41 -30.51 16.09
C SER A 464 5.78 -30.72 16.75
N ASP A 465 6.84 -30.92 15.96
CA ASP A 465 8.13 -31.42 16.45
C ASP A 465 9.15 -30.29 16.73
N TYR A 466 8.79 -29.03 16.47
CA TYR A 466 9.63 -27.88 16.79
C TYR A 466 9.25 -27.29 18.14
N ILE A 467 10.16 -27.41 19.11
CA ILE A 467 10.07 -26.68 20.37
C ILE A 467 10.43 -25.22 20.10
N ILE A 468 9.47 -24.32 20.30
CA ILE A 468 9.65 -22.84 20.25
C ILE A 468 10.42 -22.39 21.48
#